data_AF-A0A960IZ71-F1
#
_entry.id   AF-A0A960IZ71-F1
#
_cell.length_a   1.000
_cell.length_b   1.000
_cell.length_c   1.000
_cell.angle_alpha   90.00
_cell.angle_beta   90.00
_cell.angle_gamma   90.00
#
_symmetry.space_group_name_H-M   'P 1'
#
loop_
_entity.id
_entity.type
_entity.pdbx_description
1 polymer ?
#
loop_
_entity_poly.entity_id
_entity_poly.type
_entity_poly.pdbx_seq_one_letter_code
_entity_poly.pdbx_strand_id
1 'polypeptide(L)'
;VTNHGFRDGRATPIQTVLEAGTAVLVDGRGVPRVRCACGNPLLEPQATSGTPRFTGTRWTGFTPAGIQRVTVDVDVDVFVVTQIVDDVSTDTTFTRPAGTDGADDAPGDDSSPTTTTPPDTTPDTTPDTTEPALGTGDVQVTLRWSGGSDVDLHVIDPAGEEISFASTTSSSGGQLDVDCIPGSSCPADGPHVENVFWGTGSAPTGDYSAFARNLGDTTEFTLTVLVGGEEITSDGGTLAAGAESTPVRFSVSR
;
A
#
# COMPACT_ATOMS: atom_id res chain seq x y z
N VAL A 1 -2.84 -16.01 -14.32
CA VAL A 1 -2.31 -15.48 -15.60
C VAL A 1 -0.97 -16.14 -15.91
N THR A 2 -0.49 -16.01 -17.15
CA THR A 2 0.93 -16.24 -17.47
C THR A 2 1.64 -14.89 -17.43
N ASN A 3 2.46 -14.66 -16.40
CA ASN A 3 3.32 -13.49 -16.28
C ASN A 3 4.65 -13.75 -16.99
N HIS A 4 5.42 -12.71 -17.28
CA HIS A 4 6.72 -12.84 -17.92
C HIS A 4 7.80 -12.10 -17.13
N GLY A 5 8.89 -12.79 -16.86
CA GLY A 5 10.17 -12.17 -16.50
C GLY A 5 11.00 -11.86 -17.76
N PHE A 6 12.16 -11.25 -17.58
CA PHE A 6 13.11 -10.99 -18.66
C PHE A 6 14.49 -11.56 -18.30
N ARG A 7 15.04 -12.42 -19.15
CA ARG A 7 16.36 -13.03 -18.95
C ARG A 7 17.04 -13.25 -20.30
N ASP A 8 18.31 -12.89 -20.39
CA ASP A 8 19.15 -13.09 -21.59
C ASP A 8 18.52 -12.52 -22.89
N GLY A 9 17.89 -11.35 -22.79
CA GLY A 9 17.26 -10.66 -23.92
C GLY A 9 15.90 -11.23 -24.33
N ARG A 10 15.29 -12.12 -23.54
CA ARG A 10 14.04 -12.81 -23.87
C ARG A 10 13.04 -12.78 -22.72
N ALA A 11 11.76 -12.70 -23.07
CA ALA A 11 10.68 -12.90 -22.12
C ALA A 11 10.60 -14.38 -21.70
N THR A 12 10.49 -14.63 -20.39
CA THR A 12 10.39 -15.97 -19.82
C THR A 12 9.02 -16.15 -19.16
N PRO A 13 8.18 -17.11 -19.59
CA PRO A 13 6.83 -17.28 -19.05
C PRO A 13 6.84 -17.94 -17.67
N ILE A 14 5.97 -17.48 -16.78
CA ILE A 14 5.78 -17.98 -15.41
C ILE A 14 4.27 -18.01 -15.13
N GLN A 15 3.73 -19.15 -14.67
CA GLN A 15 2.34 -19.19 -14.21
C GLN A 15 2.22 -18.46 -12.86
N THR A 16 1.34 -17.46 -12.80
CA THR A 16 1.21 -16.57 -11.65
C THR A 16 -0.25 -16.41 -11.26
N VAL A 17 -0.51 -16.47 -9.96
CA VAL A 17 -1.77 -16.01 -9.36
C VAL A 17 -1.56 -14.55 -8.97
N LEU A 18 -2.47 -13.67 -9.41
CA LEU A 18 -2.49 -12.28 -8.97
C LEU A 18 -3.42 -12.18 -7.77
N GLU A 19 -3.01 -11.41 -6.77
CA GLU A 19 -3.87 -11.06 -5.64
C GLU A 19 -4.96 -10.08 -6.09
N ALA A 20 -6.12 -10.13 -5.43
CA ALA A 20 -7.18 -9.15 -5.65
C ALA A 20 -6.65 -7.73 -5.36
N GLY A 21 -7.10 -6.73 -6.13
CA GLY A 21 -6.55 -5.38 -6.07
C GLY A 21 -5.25 -5.15 -6.87
N THR A 22 -4.66 -6.19 -7.48
CA THR A 22 -3.54 -5.99 -8.42
C THR A 22 -3.98 -5.22 -9.66
N ALA A 23 -3.46 -4.01 -9.86
CA ALA A 23 -3.72 -3.21 -11.05
C ALA A 23 -3.14 -3.85 -12.33
N VAL A 24 -3.99 -3.99 -13.35
CA VAL A 24 -3.64 -4.52 -14.67
C VAL A 24 -4.25 -3.68 -15.79
N LEU A 25 -3.54 -3.56 -16.93
CA LEU A 25 -4.16 -3.12 -18.18
C LEU A 25 -4.85 -4.32 -18.82
N VAL A 26 -6.06 -4.11 -19.31
CA VAL A 26 -6.88 -5.12 -19.98
C VAL A 26 -7.01 -4.82 -21.48
N ASP A 27 -7.31 -5.85 -22.29
CA ASP A 27 -7.75 -5.63 -23.68
C ASP A 27 -9.24 -5.25 -23.73
N GLY A 28 -9.76 -5.00 -24.93
CA GLY A 28 -11.16 -4.61 -25.14
C GLY A 28 -12.21 -5.63 -24.68
N ARG A 29 -11.81 -6.82 -24.22
CA ARG A 29 -12.70 -7.83 -23.62
C ARG A 29 -12.54 -7.93 -22.10
N GLY A 30 -11.76 -7.04 -21.49
CA GLY A 30 -11.45 -7.09 -20.06
C GLY A 30 -10.41 -8.15 -19.67
N VAL A 31 -9.69 -8.75 -20.62
CA VAL A 31 -8.66 -9.77 -20.33
C VAL A 31 -7.35 -9.08 -19.92
N PRO A 32 -6.73 -9.41 -18.77
CA PRO A 32 -5.45 -8.81 -18.35
C PRO A 32 -4.31 -9.04 -19.37
N ARG A 33 -3.67 -7.96 -19.81
CA ARG A 33 -2.59 -7.93 -20.82
C ARG A 33 -1.27 -7.40 -20.30
N VAL A 34 -1.30 -6.54 -19.29
CA VAL A 34 -0.09 -5.94 -18.70
C VAL A 34 -0.30 -5.79 -17.21
N ARG A 35 0.70 -6.11 -16.39
CA ARG A 35 0.69 -5.71 -14.97
C ARG A 35 1.13 -4.25 -14.87
N CYS A 36 0.28 -3.39 -14.30
CA CYS A 36 0.53 -1.94 -14.28
C CYS A 36 1.85 -1.60 -13.57
N ALA A 37 2.12 -2.24 -12.43
CA ALA A 37 3.26 -1.93 -11.58
C ALA A 37 4.63 -2.09 -12.26
N CYS A 38 4.77 -2.99 -13.24
CA CYS A 38 6.08 -3.30 -13.84
C CYS A 38 6.08 -3.40 -15.37
N GLY A 39 4.93 -3.15 -16.01
CA GLY A 39 4.80 -3.27 -17.47
C GLY A 39 4.93 -4.71 -18.00
N ASN A 40 4.94 -5.72 -17.12
CA ASN A 40 5.12 -7.10 -17.57
C ASN A 40 3.94 -7.55 -18.44
N PRO A 41 4.19 -8.14 -19.62
CA PRO A 41 3.13 -8.67 -20.44
C PRO A 41 2.48 -9.87 -19.74
N LEU A 42 1.16 -9.92 -19.80
CA LEU A 42 0.32 -10.99 -19.27
C LEU A 42 -0.35 -11.73 -20.43
N LEU A 43 -0.34 -13.06 -20.35
CA LEU A 43 -1.15 -13.92 -21.20
C LEU A 43 -2.16 -14.69 -20.34
N GLU A 44 -3.11 -15.33 -21.00
CA GLU A 44 -4.04 -16.24 -20.34
C GLU A 44 -3.30 -17.34 -19.56
N PRO A 45 -3.85 -17.79 -18.41
CA PRO A 45 -3.26 -18.89 -17.67
C PRO A 45 -3.25 -20.17 -18.49
N GLN A 46 -2.16 -20.94 -18.39
CA GLN A 46 -2.07 -22.26 -19.01
C GLN A 46 -2.51 -23.34 -18.02
N ALA A 47 -3.33 -24.27 -18.49
CA ALA A 47 -3.79 -25.39 -17.67
C ALA A 47 -2.61 -26.26 -17.22
N THR A 48 -2.55 -26.58 -15.92
CA THR A 48 -1.56 -27.51 -15.37
C THR A 48 -2.09 -28.93 -15.45
N SER A 49 -1.24 -29.90 -15.78
CA SER A 49 -1.61 -31.32 -15.91
C SER A 49 -1.79 -32.06 -14.58
N GLY A 50 -1.71 -31.35 -13.45
CA GLY A 50 -1.86 -31.87 -12.09
C GLY A 50 -2.03 -30.75 -11.06
N THR A 51 -2.15 -31.12 -9.78
CA THR A 51 -2.29 -30.16 -8.69
C THR A 51 -1.06 -29.24 -8.62
N PRO A 52 -1.21 -27.93 -8.81
CA PRO A 52 -0.09 -27.01 -8.84
C PRO A 52 0.55 -26.86 -7.46
N ARG A 53 1.88 -26.71 -7.43
CA ARG A 53 2.62 -26.28 -6.23
C ARG A 53 2.80 -24.77 -6.31
N PHE A 54 2.33 -24.07 -5.28
CA PHE A 54 2.50 -22.63 -5.14
C PHE A 54 3.80 -22.31 -4.40
N THR A 55 4.55 -21.32 -4.90
CA THR A 55 5.82 -20.83 -4.36
C THR A 55 5.78 -19.31 -4.30
N GLY A 56 6.62 -18.73 -3.44
CA GLY A 56 6.61 -17.28 -3.15
C GLY A 56 5.88 -16.96 -1.85
N THR A 57 5.83 -15.68 -1.51
CA THR A 57 5.10 -15.18 -0.35
C THR A 57 3.61 -15.42 -0.54
N ARG A 58 2.96 -16.01 0.46
CA ARG A 58 1.50 -16.14 0.47
C ARG A 58 0.92 -14.95 1.21
N TRP A 59 -0.18 -14.41 0.70
CA TRP A 59 -0.96 -13.38 1.38
C TRP A 59 -2.08 -14.00 2.23
N THR A 60 -2.56 -13.23 3.20
CA THR A 60 -3.69 -13.61 4.06
C THR A 60 -4.93 -13.86 3.20
N GLY A 61 -5.60 -14.99 3.41
CA GLY A 61 -6.77 -15.36 2.61
C GLY A 61 -6.48 -16.11 1.30
N PHE A 62 -5.21 -16.30 0.91
CA PHE A 62 -4.88 -17.16 -0.23
C PHE A 62 -5.30 -18.62 0.03
N THR A 63 -6.23 -19.13 -0.78
CA THR A 63 -6.58 -20.55 -0.82
C THR A 63 -6.54 -21.06 -2.26
N PRO A 64 -5.92 -22.23 -2.54
CA PRO A 64 -5.93 -22.79 -3.90
C PRO A 64 -7.32 -23.01 -4.47
N ALA A 65 -8.31 -23.28 -3.61
CA ALA A 65 -9.72 -23.44 -3.99
C ALA A 65 -10.40 -22.12 -4.37
N GLY A 66 -9.88 -20.97 -3.92
CA GLY A 66 -10.39 -19.64 -4.24
C GLY A 66 -9.78 -19.00 -5.48
N ILE A 67 -8.90 -19.71 -6.21
CA ILE A 67 -8.27 -19.18 -7.43
C ILE A 67 -9.32 -19.12 -8.55
N GLN A 68 -9.56 -17.91 -9.06
CA GLN A 68 -10.47 -17.67 -10.17
C GLN A 68 -9.70 -17.35 -11.45
N ARG A 69 -10.18 -17.88 -12.57
CA ARG A 69 -9.75 -17.42 -13.90
C ARG A 69 -10.59 -16.21 -14.26
N VAL A 70 -9.93 -15.07 -14.46
CA VAL A 70 -10.57 -13.88 -15.02
C VAL A 70 -10.91 -14.19 -16.48
N THR A 71 -12.18 -14.50 -16.72
CA THR A 71 -12.81 -14.60 -18.05
C THR A 71 -13.86 -13.51 -18.11
N VAL A 72 -13.42 -12.27 -18.19
CA VAL A 72 -14.33 -11.15 -18.35
C VAL A 72 -14.79 -11.17 -19.81
N ASP A 73 -16.10 -11.02 -20.00
CA ASP A 73 -16.77 -10.93 -21.30
C ASP A 73 -17.64 -9.67 -21.30
N VAL A 74 -16.98 -8.53 -21.08
CA VAL A 74 -17.57 -7.21 -21.29
C VAL A 74 -16.74 -6.48 -22.34
N ASP A 75 -17.42 -5.84 -23.28
CA ASP A 75 -16.81 -4.91 -24.22
C ASP A 75 -16.40 -3.64 -23.44
N VAL A 76 -15.09 -3.36 -23.42
CA VAL A 76 -14.53 -2.17 -22.77
C VAL A 76 -14.28 -1.11 -23.84
N ASP A 77 -15.28 -0.25 -24.06
CA ASP A 77 -15.23 0.79 -25.10
C ASP A 77 -14.55 2.09 -24.62
N VAL A 78 -14.67 2.40 -23.33
CA VAL A 78 -14.19 3.65 -22.71
C VAL A 78 -13.49 3.35 -21.40
N PHE A 79 -12.30 3.93 -21.21
CA PHE A 79 -11.62 3.97 -19.92
C PHE A 79 -11.94 5.28 -19.22
N VAL A 80 -12.37 5.22 -17.95
CA VAL A 80 -12.42 6.39 -17.07
C VAL A 80 -11.10 6.44 -16.32
N VAL A 81 -10.32 7.50 -16.53
CA VAL A 81 -9.04 7.70 -15.86
C VAL A 81 -9.25 8.74 -14.77
N THR A 82 -9.05 8.32 -13.52
CA THR A 82 -9.08 9.23 -12.37
C THR A 82 -7.67 9.74 -12.09
N GLN A 83 -7.53 11.06 -12.00
CA GLN A 83 -6.28 11.65 -11.58
C GLN A 83 -6.13 11.52 -10.06
N ILE A 84 -5.15 10.72 -9.64
CA ILE A 84 -4.75 10.60 -8.24
C ILE A 84 -3.60 11.58 -8.03
N VAL A 85 -3.79 12.54 -7.13
CA VAL A 85 -2.76 13.47 -6.65
C VAL A 85 -2.74 13.30 -5.14
N ASP A 86 -1.55 13.15 -4.56
CA ASP A 86 -1.35 13.03 -3.11
C ASP A 86 -2.19 11.89 -2.46
N ASP A 87 -2.25 10.74 -3.15
CA ASP A 87 -3.01 9.54 -2.73
C ASP A 87 -4.53 9.75 -2.50
N VAL A 88 -5.05 10.89 -2.94
CA VAL A 88 -6.47 11.21 -2.95
C VAL A 88 -6.96 11.26 -4.39
N SER A 89 -8.08 10.61 -4.68
CA SER A 89 -8.77 10.84 -5.95
C SER A 89 -9.22 12.31 -5.97
N THR A 90 -8.61 13.14 -6.82
CA THR A 90 -8.99 14.56 -6.95
C THR A 90 -10.31 14.76 -7.69
N ASP A 91 -11.06 13.67 -7.91
CA ASP A 91 -12.31 13.55 -8.68
C ASP A 91 -12.25 14.15 -10.10
N THR A 92 -11.04 14.47 -10.57
CA THR A 92 -10.82 14.93 -11.93
C THR A 92 -10.73 13.69 -12.81
N THR A 93 -11.79 13.44 -13.57
CA THR A 93 -11.85 12.32 -14.50
C THR A 93 -11.75 12.80 -15.94
N PHE A 94 -11.17 11.96 -16.78
CA PHE A 94 -11.30 12.08 -18.22
C PHE A 94 -11.55 10.71 -18.82
N THR A 95 -12.24 10.69 -19.95
CA THR A 95 -12.49 9.47 -20.71
C THR A 95 -11.42 9.32 -21.77
N ARG A 96 -10.91 8.10 -21.91
CA ARG A 96 -10.00 7.72 -22.98
C ARG A 96 -10.61 6.59 -23.79
N PRO A 97 -10.84 6.77 -25.11
CA PRO A 97 -11.27 5.68 -25.97
C PRO A 97 -10.23 4.56 -26.01
N ALA A 98 -10.71 3.32 -26.08
CA ALA A 98 -9.81 2.17 -26.10
C ALA A 98 -8.85 2.17 -27.30
N GLY A 99 -7.57 1.87 -27.05
CA GLY A 99 -6.54 1.78 -28.09
C GLY A 99 -5.95 3.12 -28.56
N THR A 100 -6.25 4.22 -27.88
CA THR A 100 -5.69 5.54 -28.17
C THR A 100 -4.49 5.86 -27.27
N ASP A 101 -3.64 6.78 -27.70
CA ASP A 101 -2.49 7.30 -26.94
C ASP A 101 -2.83 8.57 -26.13
N GLY A 102 -4.12 8.91 -26.06
CA GLY A 102 -4.64 10.09 -25.37
C GLY A 102 -4.98 11.28 -26.27
N ALA A 103 -4.72 11.20 -27.58
CA ALA A 103 -5.10 12.27 -28.52
C ALA A 103 -6.62 12.53 -28.57
N ASP A 104 -7.43 11.52 -28.25
CA ASP A 104 -8.89 11.56 -28.22
C ASP A 104 -9.45 11.62 -26.78
N ASP A 105 -8.64 12.03 -25.80
CA ASP A 105 -9.10 12.22 -24.43
C ASP A 105 -10.20 13.29 -24.38
N ALA A 106 -11.29 12.99 -23.70
CA ALA A 106 -12.38 13.92 -23.48
C ALA A 106 -12.58 14.15 -21.97
N PRO A 107 -12.90 15.39 -21.53
CA PRO A 107 -13.26 15.66 -20.14
C PRO A 107 -14.34 14.67 -19.66
N GLY A 108 -14.21 14.17 -18.43
CA GLY A 108 -15.25 13.34 -17.83
C GLY A 108 -16.55 14.12 -17.74
N ASP A 109 -17.65 13.49 -18.09
CA ASP A 109 -18.98 14.03 -17.86
C ASP A 109 -19.47 13.67 -16.46
N ASP A 110 -20.10 14.62 -15.75
CA ASP A 110 -20.80 14.38 -14.47
C ASP A 110 -21.96 13.36 -14.61
N SER A 111 -22.24 12.92 -15.83
CA SER A 111 -23.16 11.83 -16.14
C SER A 111 -22.45 10.50 -15.88
N SER A 112 -22.24 10.20 -14.61
CA SER A 112 -21.69 8.95 -14.08
C SER A 112 -21.95 7.75 -15.02
N PRO A 113 -20.96 7.29 -15.81
CA PRO A 113 -21.00 5.90 -16.25
C PRO A 113 -21.02 5.06 -14.96
N THR A 114 -21.78 3.97 -14.94
CA THR A 114 -21.74 3.00 -13.84
C THR A 114 -20.31 2.47 -13.73
N THR A 115 -19.48 3.12 -12.92
CA THR A 115 -18.30 2.53 -12.34
C THR A 115 -18.81 1.38 -11.51
N THR A 116 -18.53 0.14 -11.93
CA THR A 116 -18.44 -0.92 -10.94
C THR A 116 -17.34 -0.49 -10.00
N THR A 117 -17.71 -0.09 -8.79
CA THR A 117 -16.75 0.08 -7.71
C THR A 117 -15.86 -1.15 -7.76
N PRO A 118 -14.53 -0.99 -7.81
CA PRO A 118 -13.63 -2.10 -7.55
C PRO A 118 -14.17 -2.82 -6.31
N PRO A 119 -14.27 -4.16 -6.28
CA PRO A 119 -14.57 -4.83 -5.02
C PRO A 119 -13.64 -4.23 -3.97
N ASP A 120 -14.21 -3.83 -2.84
CA ASP A 120 -13.49 -3.24 -1.73
C ASP A 120 -12.54 -4.32 -1.20
N THR A 121 -11.37 -4.38 -1.80
CA THR A 121 -10.26 -5.25 -1.46
C THR A 121 -9.09 -4.31 -1.34
N THR A 122 -8.82 -3.91 -0.10
CA THR A 122 -7.56 -3.34 0.35
C THR A 122 -6.43 -4.15 -0.30
N PRO A 123 -5.69 -3.60 -1.28
CA PRO A 123 -4.53 -4.28 -1.84
C PRO A 123 -3.33 -3.94 -0.95
N ASP A 124 -2.93 -4.86 -0.09
CA ASP A 124 -1.61 -4.79 0.52
C ASP A 124 -0.58 -5.52 -0.36
N THR A 125 0.56 -4.88 -0.54
CA THR A 125 1.81 -5.32 -1.17
C THR A 125 1.86 -5.62 -2.68
N THR A 126 2.24 -4.60 -3.47
CA THR A 126 3.11 -4.78 -4.65
C THR A 126 4.56 -4.46 -4.26
N PRO A 127 5.54 -5.35 -4.51
CA PRO A 127 6.94 -5.08 -4.17
C PRO A 127 7.58 -4.24 -5.29
N ASP A 128 7.86 -2.98 -5.00
CA ASP A 128 9.02 -2.28 -5.55
C ASP A 128 9.58 -1.39 -4.44
N THR A 129 10.85 -1.62 -4.09
CA THR A 129 11.50 -1.28 -2.80
C THR A 129 11.07 -2.22 -1.66
N THR A 130 11.97 -3.06 -1.16
CA THR A 130 11.68 -3.99 -0.05
C THR A 130 11.48 -3.18 1.24
N GLU A 131 10.26 -2.71 1.48
CA GLU A 131 9.86 -2.19 2.78
C GLU A 131 10.17 -3.28 3.84
N PRO A 132 10.81 -2.93 4.97
CA PRO A 132 11.10 -3.89 6.03
C PRO A 132 9.80 -4.52 6.55
N ALA A 133 9.90 -5.75 7.04
CA ALA A 133 8.78 -6.40 7.71
C ALA A 133 8.46 -5.65 9.00
N LEU A 134 7.21 -5.21 9.14
CA LEU A 134 6.73 -4.46 10.30
C LEU A 134 6.11 -5.38 11.34
N GLY A 135 6.39 -5.10 12.61
CA GLY A 135 5.70 -5.66 13.76
C GLY A 135 4.25 -5.19 13.80
N THR A 136 3.38 -6.10 14.23
CA THR A 136 1.93 -5.92 14.27
C THR A 136 1.36 -6.53 15.55
N GLY A 137 0.08 -6.28 15.83
CA GLY A 137 -0.61 -6.82 16.99
C GLY A 137 -1.84 -6.03 17.41
N ASP A 138 -1.99 -5.83 18.72
CA ASP A 138 -3.13 -5.09 19.28
C ASP A 138 -3.09 -3.61 18.87
N VAL A 139 -1.89 -3.04 18.71
CA VAL A 139 -1.64 -1.68 18.23
C VAL A 139 -0.50 -1.74 17.23
N GLN A 140 -0.66 -1.07 16.10
CA GLN A 140 0.40 -0.79 15.14
C GLN A 140 0.25 0.65 14.65
N VAL A 141 1.32 1.43 14.75
CA VAL A 141 1.38 2.81 14.28
C VAL A 141 2.52 2.89 13.27
N THR A 142 2.22 3.28 12.05
CA THR A 142 3.19 3.30 10.96
C THR A 142 3.27 4.69 10.34
N LEU A 143 4.47 5.25 10.32
CA LEU A 143 4.79 6.51 9.65
C LEU A 143 5.47 6.20 8.33
N ARG A 144 5.05 6.84 7.24
CA ARG A 144 5.66 6.74 5.92
C ARG A 144 5.94 8.11 5.33
N TRP A 145 7.06 8.25 4.63
CA TRP A 145 7.43 9.45 3.89
C TRP A 145 8.40 9.08 2.76
N SER A 146 8.90 10.08 2.03
CA SER A 146 9.94 9.87 1.02
C SER A 146 10.92 11.04 0.96
N GLY A 147 12.06 10.82 0.29
CA GLY A 147 13.09 11.85 0.10
C GLY A 147 14.14 11.88 1.21
N GLY A 148 14.95 12.93 1.28
CA GLY A 148 16.09 12.98 2.21
C GLY A 148 15.79 13.47 3.62
N SER A 149 14.53 13.70 3.98
CA SER A 149 14.19 14.26 5.29
C SER A 149 14.15 13.20 6.37
N ASP A 150 14.66 13.52 7.54
CA ASP A 150 14.59 12.68 8.74
C ASP A 150 13.27 12.96 9.46
N VAL A 151 12.34 11.99 9.49
CA VAL A 151 11.02 12.15 10.10
C VAL A 151 10.82 11.06 11.14
N ASP A 152 10.69 11.47 12.40
CA ASP A 152 10.56 10.56 13.53
C ASP A 152 9.09 10.28 13.87
N LEU A 153 8.80 9.02 14.18
CA LEU A 153 7.56 8.58 14.79
C LEU A 153 7.62 8.69 16.31
N HIS A 154 6.61 9.34 16.89
CA HIS A 154 6.39 9.42 18.32
C HIS A 154 5.06 8.78 18.68
N VAL A 155 5.05 7.84 19.64
CA VAL A 155 3.83 7.22 20.18
C VAL A 155 3.84 7.27 21.70
N ILE A 156 2.80 7.87 22.28
CA ILE A 156 2.60 7.98 23.73
C ILE A 156 1.56 6.96 24.15
N ASP A 157 1.93 6.11 25.10
CA ASP A 157 1.05 5.06 25.64
C ASP A 157 0.11 5.60 26.76
N PRO A 158 -0.85 4.79 27.24
CA PRO A 158 -1.78 5.20 28.29
C PRO A 158 -1.15 5.54 29.64
N ALA A 159 0.09 5.09 29.89
CA ALA A 159 0.86 5.46 31.08
C ALA A 159 1.61 6.78 30.89
N GLY A 160 1.59 7.35 29.68
CA GLY A 160 2.29 8.58 29.30
C GLY A 160 3.75 8.34 28.92
N GLU A 161 4.16 7.09 28.68
CA GLU A 161 5.50 6.76 28.21
C GLU A 161 5.57 6.95 26.70
N GLU A 162 6.60 7.67 26.25
CA GLU A 162 6.82 7.96 24.84
C GLU A 162 7.79 6.94 24.22
N ILE A 163 7.40 6.41 23.08
CA ILE A 163 8.22 5.58 22.21
C ILE A 163 8.61 6.42 20.98
N SER A 164 9.92 6.54 20.76
CA SER A 164 10.55 7.23 19.63
C SER A 164 11.99 6.72 19.46
N PHE A 165 12.75 7.24 18.50
CA PHE A 165 14.18 6.88 18.33
C PHE A 165 15.00 7.03 19.63
N ALA A 166 14.61 7.96 20.52
CA ALA A 166 15.29 8.21 21.80
C ALA A 166 14.93 7.19 22.90
N SER A 167 13.79 6.52 22.78
CA SER A 167 13.31 5.49 23.70
C SER A 167 12.50 4.45 22.92
N THR A 168 13.18 3.43 22.39
CA THR A 168 12.59 2.50 21.42
C THR A 168 11.65 1.46 22.03
N THR A 169 11.51 1.42 23.36
CA THR A 169 10.57 0.53 24.05
C THR A 169 9.87 1.23 25.21
N SER A 170 8.70 0.73 25.60
CA SER A 170 7.99 1.14 26.81
C SER A 170 7.85 0.00 27.82
N SER A 171 7.63 0.36 29.09
CA SER A 171 7.26 -0.55 30.17
C SER A 171 5.94 -1.28 29.95
N SER A 172 5.05 -0.73 29.12
CA SER A 172 3.81 -1.37 28.68
C SER A 172 4.00 -2.38 27.55
N GLY A 173 5.23 -2.54 27.04
CA GLY A 173 5.58 -3.55 26.05
C GLY A 173 5.54 -3.07 24.59
N GLY A 174 5.44 -1.76 24.36
CA GLY A 174 5.51 -1.18 23.02
C GLY A 174 6.94 -1.17 22.50
N GLN A 175 7.11 -1.26 21.19
CA GLN A 175 8.41 -1.35 20.53
C GLN A 175 8.43 -0.56 19.22
N LEU A 176 9.44 0.30 19.04
CA LEU A 176 9.86 0.83 17.73
C LEU A 176 10.77 -0.22 17.08
N ASP A 177 10.30 -0.89 16.04
CA ASP A 177 11.04 -1.98 15.38
C ASP A 177 11.65 -1.60 14.04
N VAL A 178 11.11 -0.56 13.41
CA VAL A 178 11.69 0.06 12.23
C VAL A 178 11.85 1.56 12.50
N ASP A 179 13.08 2.01 12.32
CA ASP A 179 13.58 3.38 12.51
C ASP A 179 14.42 3.73 11.27
N CYS A 180 14.18 4.87 10.64
CA CYS A 180 14.77 5.20 9.35
C CYS A 180 15.30 6.63 9.32
N ILE A 181 16.63 6.73 9.35
CA ILE A 181 17.39 7.96 9.11
C ILE A 181 17.93 7.88 7.69
N PRO A 182 17.40 8.65 6.72
CA PRO A 182 17.82 8.55 5.33
C PRO A 182 19.32 8.75 5.13
N GLY A 183 19.96 7.77 4.48
CA GLY A 183 21.40 7.77 4.20
C GLY A 183 22.26 7.24 5.36
N SER A 184 21.64 6.87 6.48
CA SER A 184 22.30 6.26 7.64
C SER A 184 21.79 4.84 7.90
N SER A 185 20.55 4.68 8.34
CA SER A 185 19.94 3.36 8.64
C SER A 185 19.08 2.81 7.50
N CYS A 186 18.72 3.65 6.54
CA CYS A 186 17.96 3.31 5.33
C CYS A 186 18.54 4.04 4.10
N PRO A 187 18.14 3.70 2.85
CA PRO A 187 18.58 4.41 1.65
C PRO A 187 18.40 5.94 1.76
N ALA A 188 19.26 6.72 1.11
CA ALA A 188 19.20 8.19 1.20
C ALA A 188 17.98 8.79 0.47
N ASP A 189 17.55 8.12 -0.59
CA ASP A 189 16.42 8.50 -1.41
C ASP A 189 15.41 7.35 -1.41
N GLY A 190 14.14 7.69 -1.66
CA GLY A 190 13.06 6.71 -1.83
C GLY A 190 12.08 6.68 -0.66
N PRO A 191 11.24 5.63 -0.61
CA PRO A 191 10.24 5.47 0.43
C PRO A 191 10.89 5.05 1.75
N HIS A 192 10.40 5.66 2.82
CA HIS A 192 10.86 5.47 4.19
C HIS A 192 9.68 5.08 5.08
N VAL A 193 9.98 4.35 6.14
CA VAL A 193 8.98 3.89 7.09
C VAL A 193 9.56 3.83 8.50
N GLU A 194 8.73 4.18 9.48
CA GLU A 194 8.92 3.86 10.89
C GLU A 194 7.69 3.18 11.45
N ASN A 195 7.88 2.31 12.45
CA ASN A 195 6.79 1.51 12.98
C ASN A 195 6.93 1.25 14.48
N VAL A 196 5.88 1.59 15.23
CA VAL A 196 5.71 1.24 16.64
C VAL A 196 4.56 0.26 16.78
N PHE A 197 4.75 -0.81 17.55
CA PHE A 197 3.70 -1.80 17.78
C PHE A 197 3.66 -2.34 19.20
N TRP A 198 2.49 -2.85 19.59
CA TRP A 198 2.30 -3.77 20.71
C TRP A 198 1.78 -5.09 20.14
N GLY A 199 2.45 -6.19 20.49
CA GLY A 199 2.04 -7.53 20.07
C GLY A 199 0.64 -7.92 20.58
N THR A 200 0.10 -9.01 20.02
CA THR A 200 -1.22 -9.51 20.42
C THR A 200 -1.28 -9.84 21.91
N GLY A 201 -2.26 -9.27 22.61
CA GLY A 201 -2.50 -9.44 24.05
C GLY A 201 -1.59 -8.60 24.95
N SER A 202 -0.72 -7.74 24.41
CA SER A 202 0.20 -6.93 25.20
C SER A 202 -0.17 -5.45 25.31
N ALA A 203 -1.03 -4.91 24.43
CA ALA A 203 -1.38 -3.50 24.52
C ALA A 203 -2.21 -3.21 25.78
N PRO A 204 -1.84 -2.20 26.60
CA PRO A 204 -2.70 -1.75 27.68
C PRO A 204 -3.99 -1.12 27.14
N THR A 205 -5.08 -1.27 27.90
CA THR A 205 -6.32 -0.52 27.67
C THR A 205 -6.10 0.94 28.04
N GLY A 206 -6.61 1.86 27.23
CA GLY A 206 -6.53 3.29 27.49
C GLY A 206 -6.35 4.11 26.23
N ASP A 207 -6.06 5.39 26.44
CA ASP A 207 -5.88 6.37 25.37
C ASP A 207 -4.40 6.49 25.00
N TYR A 208 -4.15 6.51 23.69
CA TYR A 208 -2.85 6.65 23.08
C TYR A 208 -2.85 7.94 22.23
N SER A 209 -1.65 8.45 21.95
CA SER A 209 -1.49 9.46 20.91
C SER A 209 -0.24 9.21 20.08
N ALA A 210 -0.33 9.43 18.78
CA ALA A 210 0.79 9.34 17.84
C ALA A 210 0.95 10.62 17.03
N PHE A 211 2.18 10.99 16.72
CA PHE A 211 2.49 12.14 15.86
C PHE A 211 3.84 11.95 15.16
N ALA A 212 4.03 12.68 14.07
CA ALA A 212 5.29 12.72 13.34
C ALA A 212 6.05 14.02 13.65
N ARG A 213 7.38 13.96 13.67
CA ARG A 213 8.25 15.13 13.82
C ARG A 213 9.27 15.19 12.70
N ASN A 214 9.34 16.31 11.98
CA ASN A 214 10.29 16.47 10.90
C ASN A 214 11.57 17.18 11.38
N LEU A 215 12.71 16.51 11.26
CA LEU A 215 14.04 17.04 11.59
C LEU A 215 14.84 17.49 10.36
N GLY A 216 14.32 17.29 9.14
CA GLY A 216 14.96 17.69 7.88
C GLY A 216 14.21 18.78 7.13
N ASP A 217 14.23 18.70 5.79
CA ASP A 217 13.53 19.62 4.90
C ASP A 217 12.02 19.34 4.84
N THR A 218 11.25 20.29 4.30
CA THR A 218 9.80 20.09 4.14
C THR A 218 9.52 18.83 3.31
N THR A 219 8.70 17.94 3.83
CA THR A 219 8.36 16.66 3.18
C THR A 219 6.89 16.29 3.39
N GLU A 220 6.38 15.39 2.58
CA GLU A 220 5.06 14.78 2.77
C GLU A 220 5.18 13.53 3.64
N PHE A 221 4.17 13.30 4.46
CA PHE A 221 4.10 12.12 5.33
C PHE A 221 2.69 11.54 5.38
N THR A 222 2.61 10.28 5.81
CA THR A 222 1.37 9.59 6.16
C THR A 222 1.60 8.83 7.46
N LEU A 223 0.68 8.97 8.41
CA LEU A 223 0.69 8.30 9.71
C LEU A 223 -0.59 7.47 9.84
N THR A 224 -0.45 6.15 9.90
CA THR A 224 -1.58 5.21 9.99
C THR A 224 -1.60 4.52 11.34
N VAL A 225 -2.80 4.35 11.93
CA VAL A 225 -3.00 3.64 13.20
C VAL A 225 -3.94 2.46 12.99
N LEU A 226 -3.46 1.26 13.33
CA LEU A 226 -4.24 0.03 13.37
C LEU A 226 -4.43 -0.41 14.83
N VAL A 227 -5.64 -0.84 15.17
CA VAL A 227 -5.96 -1.50 16.44
C VAL A 227 -6.60 -2.85 16.15
N GLY A 228 -6.01 -3.92 16.68
CA GLY A 228 -6.45 -5.30 16.38
C GLY A 228 -6.36 -5.67 14.89
N GLY A 229 -5.50 -4.98 14.13
CA GLY A 229 -5.35 -5.15 12.68
C GLY A 229 -6.35 -4.37 11.82
N GLU A 230 -7.26 -3.60 12.42
CA GLU A 230 -8.16 -2.68 11.70
C GLU A 230 -7.60 -1.27 11.75
N GLU A 231 -7.51 -0.60 10.60
CA GLU A 231 -7.17 0.82 10.54
C GLU A 231 -8.31 1.64 11.16
N ILE A 232 -8.00 2.35 12.23
CA ILE A 232 -9.00 3.15 12.96
C ILE A 232 -8.89 4.64 12.68
N THR A 233 -7.72 5.11 12.22
CA THR A 233 -7.46 6.50 11.88
C THR A 233 -6.15 6.65 11.10
N SER A 234 -6.07 7.70 10.30
CA SER A 234 -4.88 8.12 9.58
C SER A 234 -4.74 9.65 9.60
N ASP A 235 -3.52 10.16 9.50
CA ASP A 235 -3.20 11.56 9.25
C ASP A 235 -2.16 11.66 8.14
N GLY A 236 -2.08 12.81 7.47
CA GLY A 236 -1.10 13.01 6.42
C GLY A 236 -1.11 14.43 5.87
N GLY A 237 -0.10 14.71 5.06
CA GLY A 237 0.07 16.00 4.40
C GLY A 237 1.52 16.46 4.42
N THR A 238 1.73 17.77 4.27
CA THR A 238 3.06 18.36 4.25
C THR A 238 3.51 18.78 5.65
N LEU A 239 4.69 18.32 6.07
CA LEU A 239 5.32 18.67 7.33
C LEU A 239 6.56 19.54 7.09
N ALA A 240 6.51 20.78 7.58
CA ALA A 240 7.62 21.73 7.44
C ALA A 240 8.83 21.32 8.29
N ALA A 241 10.00 21.86 7.94
CA ALA A 241 11.23 21.64 8.70
C ALA A 241 11.07 22.05 10.18
N GLY A 242 11.36 21.13 11.09
CA GLY A 242 11.24 21.32 12.54
C GLY A 242 9.81 21.30 13.09
N ALA A 243 8.80 21.02 12.26
CA ALA A 243 7.41 20.95 12.68
C ALA A 243 6.99 19.56 13.18
N GLU A 244 5.92 19.53 13.96
CA GLU A 244 5.23 18.33 14.41
C GLU A 244 3.85 18.26 13.75
N SER A 245 3.39 17.06 13.43
CA SER A 245 2.02 16.85 12.97
C SER A 245 1.02 17.08 14.10
N THR A 246 -0.27 17.20 13.76
CA THR A 246 -1.30 17.19 14.81
C THR A 246 -1.37 15.80 15.42
N PRO A 247 -1.35 15.64 16.75
CA PRO A 247 -1.43 14.31 17.35
C PRO A 247 -2.73 13.59 17.02
N VAL A 248 -2.60 12.42 16.42
CA VAL A 248 -3.68 11.46 16.23
C VAL A 248 -3.93 10.77 17.56
N ARG A 249 -5.18 10.72 18.01
CA ARG A 249 -5.57 10.09 19.27
C ARG A 249 -6.45 8.89 19.00
N PHE A 250 -6.20 7.81 19.75
CA PHE A 250 -6.96 6.58 19.64
C PHE A 250 -7.03 5.86 20.98
N SER A 251 -7.94 4.89 21.10
CA SER A 251 -8.14 4.14 22.33
C SER A 251 -8.17 2.64 22.05
N VAL A 252 -7.59 1.86 22.95
CA VAL A 252 -7.68 0.40 22.96
C VAL A 252 -8.66 -0.03 24.05
N SER A 253 -9.69 -0.79 23.69
CA SER A 253 -10.64 -1.42 24.61
C SER A 253 -10.61 -2.94 24.49
N ARG A 254 -10.81 -3.66 25.59
CA ARG A 254 -10.94 -5.13 25.62
C ARG A 254 -12.39 -5.58 25.56
#